data_AF-A0A3N5GMN3-F1
#
_entry.id   AF-A0A3N5GMN3-F1
#
_cell.length_a   1.000
_cell.length_b   1.000
_cell.length_c   1.000
_cell.angle_alpha   90.00
_cell.angle_beta   90.00
_cell.angle_gamma   90.00
#
_symmetry.space_group_name_H-M   'P 1'
#
loop_
_entity.id
_entity.type
_entity.pdbx_description
1 polymer ?
#
loop_
_entity_poly.entity_id
_entity_poly.type
_entity_poly.pdbx_seq_one_letter_code
_entity_poly.pdbx_strand_id
1 'polypeptide(L)'
;MSQFTLTLLDATGIQEYIFGSNQLAQNIGASELVERATTQWLAESLRTLGLASNITWSSAKGVEYTGATVPQVDVEVIYAGGGNAVLLFAPERDAQAFLRRHTRRVLKEARGLQILAASQPFEWDEATQTGDSIVDTLDFLRKGIFKRKMNRPASTPLPGLAITTACAYTGLPAVGLNTDPVIVGAEIAARMDRLGEKQPISGEVADKLRAEPPAKERLHELMPQVREKGYGFVYDFDQFGDKGESSYIAVVHTDGNGMGKRFDA
;
A
#
# COMPACT_ATOMS: atom_id res chain seq x y z
N MET A 1 21.72 29.60 -1.81
CA MET A 1 20.93 28.71 -0.95
C MET A 1 19.48 28.66 -1.40
N SER A 2 19.09 27.54 -1.99
CA SER A 2 17.71 27.24 -2.34
C SER A 2 17.08 26.44 -1.20
N GLN A 3 15.84 26.79 -0.85
CA GLN A 3 15.08 26.03 0.13
C GLN A 3 14.29 24.95 -0.59
N PHE A 4 14.37 23.74 -0.07
CA PHE A 4 13.67 22.56 -0.56
C PHE A 4 12.90 21.91 0.60
N THR A 5 12.04 20.95 0.30
CA THR A 5 11.30 20.20 1.34
C THR A 5 11.44 18.71 1.11
N LEU A 6 12.13 18.02 2.03
CA LEU A 6 12.26 16.57 2.04
C LEU A 6 11.02 15.97 2.71
N THR A 7 10.36 15.03 2.05
CA THR A 7 9.16 14.35 2.53
C THR A 7 9.36 12.84 2.53
N LEU A 8 9.09 12.21 3.68
CA LEU A 8 9.10 10.76 3.86
C LEU A 8 7.67 10.25 4.05
N LEU A 9 7.28 9.27 3.24
CA LEU A 9 6.08 8.47 3.38
C LEU A 9 6.44 7.06 3.87
N ASP A 10 5.70 6.56 4.84
CA ASP A 10 5.91 5.25 5.45
C ASP A 10 4.55 4.57 5.72
N ALA A 11 4.29 3.48 5.00
CA ALA A 11 3.15 2.61 5.25
C ALA A 11 3.44 1.73 6.47
N THR A 12 2.60 1.87 7.50
CA THR A 12 2.81 1.21 8.79
C THR A 12 1.86 0.05 9.00
N GLY A 13 2.31 -0.99 9.70
CA GLY A 13 1.48 -2.17 9.97
C GLY A 13 1.21 -3.00 8.72
N ILE A 14 2.11 -2.99 7.72
CA ILE A 14 1.95 -3.72 6.44
C ILE A 14 1.66 -5.21 6.69
N GLN A 15 2.38 -5.84 7.61
CA GLN A 15 2.22 -7.26 7.92
C GLN A 15 0.82 -7.56 8.47
N GLU A 16 0.37 -6.79 9.47
CA GLU A 16 -0.98 -6.92 10.04
C GLU A 16 -2.07 -6.61 9.00
N TYR A 17 -1.83 -5.62 8.14
CA TYR A 17 -2.77 -5.25 7.09
C TYR A 17 -2.91 -6.34 6.02
N ILE A 18 -1.80 -6.93 5.58
CA ILE A 18 -1.80 -7.97 4.55
C ILE A 18 -2.28 -9.30 5.12
N PHE A 19 -1.80 -9.70 6.29
CA PHE A 19 -2.03 -11.03 6.86
C PHE A 19 -3.08 -11.06 7.98
N GLY A 20 -3.88 -10.00 8.11
CA GLY A 20 -5.00 -9.93 9.05
C GLY A 20 -6.16 -10.88 8.72
N SER A 21 -6.08 -11.63 7.62
CA SER A 21 -7.02 -12.68 7.23
C SER A 21 -6.28 -13.91 6.70
N ASN A 22 -6.90 -15.08 6.84
CA ASN A 22 -6.47 -16.31 6.18
C ASN A 22 -6.96 -16.42 4.73
N GLN A 23 -7.76 -15.46 4.26
CA GLN A 23 -8.28 -15.42 2.89
C GLN A 23 -7.22 -14.90 1.91
N LEU A 24 -6.69 -15.78 1.05
CA LEU A 24 -5.59 -15.46 0.13
C LEU A 24 -5.93 -14.31 -0.81
N ALA A 25 -7.17 -14.22 -1.28
CA ALA A 25 -7.60 -13.10 -2.11
C ALA A 25 -7.54 -11.75 -1.39
N GLN A 26 -7.87 -11.72 -0.08
CA GLN A 26 -7.73 -10.50 0.71
C GLN A 26 -6.26 -10.13 0.87
N ASN A 27 -5.37 -11.12 1.04
CA ASN A 27 -3.93 -10.89 1.20
C ASN A 27 -3.30 -10.36 -0.10
N ILE A 28 -3.67 -10.95 -1.25
CA ILE A 28 -3.26 -10.49 -2.58
C ILE A 28 -3.72 -9.04 -2.81
N GLY A 29 -4.99 -8.75 -2.55
CA GLY A 29 -5.54 -7.40 -2.68
C GLY A 29 -4.91 -6.39 -1.72
N ALA A 30 -4.66 -6.78 -0.47
CA ALA A 30 -3.99 -5.92 0.52
C ALA A 30 -2.55 -5.58 0.10
N SER A 31 -1.80 -6.56 -0.42
CA SER A 31 -0.45 -6.33 -0.94
C SER A 31 -0.46 -5.35 -2.11
N GLU A 32 -1.45 -5.46 -3.00
CA GLU A 32 -1.66 -4.52 -4.10
C GLU A 32 -1.95 -3.10 -3.63
N LEU A 33 -2.80 -2.94 -2.61
CA LEU A 33 -3.12 -1.63 -2.05
C LEU A 33 -1.90 -0.96 -1.43
N VAL A 34 -1.04 -1.72 -0.73
CA VAL A 34 0.23 -1.22 -0.18
C VAL A 34 1.14 -0.73 -1.30
N GLU A 35 1.32 -1.54 -2.33
CA GLU A 35 2.18 -1.20 -3.47
C GLU A 35 1.67 0.05 -4.20
N ARG A 36 0.38 0.09 -4.56
CA ARG A 36 -0.24 1.27 -5.19
C ARG A 36 -0.11 2.52 -4.36
N ALA A 37 -0.27 2.42 -3.05
CA ALA A 37 -0.19 3.56 -2.16
C ALA A 37 1.21 4.20 -2.20
N THR A 38 2.29 3.45 -2.40
CA THR A 38 3.64 4.04 -2.47
C THR A 38 4.21 4.17 -3.86
N THR A 39 3.54 3.66 -4.91
CA THR A 39 3.99 3.77 -6.30
C THR A 39 2.95 4.43 -7.21
N GLN A 40 1.96 3.69 -7.69
CA GLN A 40 0.97 4.16 -8.66
C GLN A 40 0.28 5.45 -8.21
N TRP A 41 -0.30 5.44 -7.01
CA TRP A 41 -1.08 6.56 -6.50
C TRP A 41 -0.22 7.77 -6.14
N LEU A 42 1.06 7.55 -5.85
CA LEU A 42 2.05 8.60 -5.67
C LEU A 42 2.26 9.33 -6.99
N ALA A 43 2.61 8.61 -8.07
CA ALA A 43 2.81 9.18 -9.39
C ALA A 43 1.54 9.89 -9.93
N GLU A 44 0.38 9.26 -9.76
CA GLU A 44 -0.91 9.85 -10.16
C GLU A 44 -1.26 11.10 -9.36
N SER A 45 -0.87 11.17 -8.09
CA SER A 45 -1.10 12.34 -7.24
C SER A 45 -0.25 13.53 -7.69
N LEU A 46 1.02 13.31 -8.03
CA LEU A 46 1.91 14.33 -8.60
C LEU A 46 1.36 14.83 -9.93
N ARG A 47 1.02 13.91 -10.86
CA ARG A 47 0.45 14.26 -12.17
C ARG A 47 -0.84 15.07 -12.05
N THR A 48 -1.74 14.72 -11.13
CA THR A 48 -3.00 15.45 -10.99
C THR A 48 -2.80 16.87 -10.43
N LEU A 49 -1.75 17.08 -9.65
CA LEU A 49 -1.39 18.41 -9.16
C LEU A 49 -0.64 19.25 -10.20
N GLY A 50 -0.32 18.67 -11.36
CA GLY A 50 0.46 19.33 -12.40
C GLY A 50 1.94 19.49 -12.02
N LEU A 51 2.43 18.71 -11.05
CA LEU A 51 3.82 18.75 -10.62
C LEU A 51 4.65 17.86 -11.55
N ALA A 52 5.61 18.45 -12.26
CA ALA A 52 6.60 17.71 -13.01
C ALA A 52 7.45 16.89 -12.03
N SER A 53 7.66 15.61 -12.33
CA SER A 53 8.49 14.74 -11.51
C SER A 53 9.43 13.89 -12.35
N ASN A 54 10.44 13.33 -11.68
CA ASN A 54 11.42 12.46 -12.30
C ASN A 54 10.94 11.02 -12.49
N ILE A 55 9.67 10.71 -12.21
CA ILE A 55 9.12 9.36 -12.31
C ILE A 55 7.94 9.26 -13.26
N THR A 56 7.81 8.09 -13.88
CA THR A 56 6.58 7.61 -14.49
C THR A 56 6.18 6.29 -13.85
N TRP A 57 4.96 5.82 -14.11
CA TRP A 57 4.48 4.55 -13.60
C TRP A 57 3.82 3.74 -14.71
N SER A 58 4.14 2.44 -14.77
CA SER A 58 3.48 1.46 -15.62
C SER A 58 3.17 0.18 -14.83
N SER A 59 2.13 -0.57 -15.23
CA SER A 59 1.78 -1.83 -14.54
C SER A 59 2.92 -2.86 -14.62
N ALA A 60 3.55 -2.96 -15.79
CA ALA A 60 4.57 -3.95 -16.08
C ALA A 60 5.92 -3.71 -15.38
N LYS A 61 6.30 -2.44 -15.16
CA LYS A 61 7.63 -2.10 -14.61
C LYS A 61 7.59 -1.35 -13.28
N GLY A 62 6.41 -0.93 -12.82
CA GLY A 62 6.27 -0.10 -11.63
C GLY A 62 6.80 1.31 -11.86
N VAL A 63 7.56 1.84 -10.91
CA VAL A 63 8.14 3.19 -10.97
C VAL A 63 9.36 3.21 -11.88
N GLU A 64 9.31 4.02 -12.94
CA GLU A 64 10.42 4.23 -13.86
C GLU A 64 10.98 5.65 -13.70
N TYR A 65 12.28 5.76 -13.43
CA TYR A 65 12.97 7.02 -13.23
C TYR A 65 13.51 7.56 -14.56
N THR A 66 13.25 8.84 -14.84
CA THR A 66 13.71 9.56 -16.03
C THR A 66 15.12 10.15 -15.86
N GLY A 67 15.63 10.22 -14.63
CA GLY A 67 16.93 10.80 -14.30
C GLY A 67 16.96 12.33 -14.17
N ALA A 68 15.83 13.02 -14.38
CA ALA A 68 15.72 14.44 -14.06
C ALA A 68 15.78 14.64 -12.54
N THR A 69 16.34 15.77 -12.11
CA THR A 69 16.44 16.14 -10.68
C THR A 69 15.80 17.51 -10.48
N VAL A 70 15.64 17.93 -9.23
CA VAL A 70 15.33 19.35 -8.96
C VAL A 70 16.60 20.18 -9.25
N PRO A 71 16.53 21.36 -9.90
CA PRO A 71 15.35 22.16 -10.21
C PRO A 71 14.73 21.94 -11.61
N GLN A 72 15.16 20.92 -12.37
CA GLN A 72 14.57 20.63 -13.69
C GLN A 72 13.13 20.11 -13.61
N VAL A 73 12.74 19.58 -12.45
CA VAL A 73 11.38 19.16 -12.10
C VAL A 73 10.90 19.84 -10.81
N ASP A 74 9.59 19.84 -10.57
CA ASP A 74 9.02 20.36 -9.33
C ASP A 74 9.27 19.42 -8.14
N VAL A 75 9.34 18.11 -8.44
CA VAL A 75 9.50 17.04 -7.45
C VAL A 75 10.47 15.96 -7.92
N GLU A 76 11.51 15.71 -7.15
CA GLU A 76 12.36 14.54 -7.33
C GLU A 76 11.96 13.44 -6.35
N VAL A 77 11.54 12.30 -6.87
CA VAL A 77 11.35 11.08 -6.10
C VAL A 77 12.71 10.40 -6.01
N ILE A 78 13.21 10.28 -4.78
CA ILE A 78 14.51 9.64 -4.48
C ILE A 78 14.32 8.13 -4.35
N TYR A 79 13.21 7.72 -3.75
CA TYR A 79 12.89 6.33 -3.51
C TYR A 79 11.37 6.14 -3.46
N ALA A 80 10.87 5.05 -4.02
CA ALA A 80 9.49 4.62 -3.92
C ALA A 80 9.42 3.10 -4.04
N GLY A 81 9.08 2.40 -2.96
CA GLY A 81 8.98 0.95 -2.93
C GLY A 81 8.90 0.38 -1.52
N GLY A 82 8.47 -0.88 -1.40
CA GLY A 82 8.46 -1.60 -0.12
C GLY A 82 7.64 -0.91 0.97
N GLY A 83 6.59 -0.19 0.59
CA GLY A 83 5.76 0.58 1.50
C GLY A 83 6.38 1.87 2.03
N ASN A 84 7.48 2.37 1.44
CA ASN A 84 8.06 3.67 1.77
C ASN A 84 8.33 4.50 0.51
N ALA A 85 8.31 5.82 0.65
CA ALA A 85 8.75 6.73 -0.40
C ALA A 85 9.42 7.98 0.16
N VAL A 86 10.43 8.49 -0.54
CA VAL A 86 11.15 9.72 -0.22
C VAL A 86 11.07 10.66 -1.41
N LEU A 87 10.58 11.88 -1.17
CA LEU A 87 10.36 12.89 -2.19
C LEU A 87 11.02 14.21 -1.79
N LEU A 88 11.53 14.92 -2.77
CA LEU A 88 12.16 16.23 -2.67
C LEU A 88 11.32 17.23 -3.44
N PHE A 89 10.70 18.18 -2.75
CA PHE A 89 9.92 19.25 -3.38
C PHE A 89 10.74 20.53 -3.47
N ALA A 90 10.57 21.29 -4.55
CA ALA A 90 11.07 22.66 -4.64
C ALA A 90 10.42 23.55 -3.56
N PRO A 91 9.09 23.81 -3.56
CA PRO A 91 8.45 24.54 -2.47
C PRO A 91 7.71 23.63 -1.46
N GLU A 92 7.67 24.05 -0.19
CA GLU A 92 6.89 23.35 0.87
C GLU A 92 5.39 23.27 0.54
N ARG A 93 4.85 24.29 -0.14
CA ARG A 93 3.46 24.33 -0.58
C ARG A 93 3.07 23.09 -1.38
N ASP A 94 3.93 22.63 -2.27
CA ASP A 94 3.65 21.49 -3.15
C ASP A 94 3.71 20.17 -2.38
N ALA A 95 4.63 20.07 -1.42
CA ALA A 95 4.68 18.94 -0.49
C ALA A 95 3.36 18.81 0.30
N GLN A 96 2.84 19.91 0.84
CA GLN A 96 1.58 19.90 1.60
C GLN A 96 0.37 19.57 0.70
N ALA A 97 0.31 20.13 -0.51
CA ALA A 97 -0.74 19.83 -1.48
C ALA A 97 -0.74 18.34 -1.89
N PHE A 98 0.45 17.79 -2.15
CA PHE A 98 0.66 16.38 -2.42
C PHE A 98 0.22 15.52 -1.24
N LEU A 99 0.71 15.76 -0.03
CA LEU A 99 0.37 14.98 1.15
C LEU A 99 -1.13 14.95 1.41
N ARG A 100 -1.80 16.10 1.34
CA ARG A 100 -3.26 16.19 1.53
C ARG A 100 -4.03 15.37 0.50
N ARG A 101 -3.62 15.42 -0.78
CA ARG A 101 -4.27 14.66 -1.85
C ARG A 101 -4.01 13.16 -1.69
N HIS A 102 -2.76 12.80 -1.52
CA HIS A 102 -2.28 11.43 -1.50
C HIS A 102 -2.85 10.67 -0.30
N THR A 103 -2.70 11.21 0.92
CA THR A 103 -3.25 10.60 2.14
C THR A 103 -4.77 10.46 2.10
N ARG A 104 -5.49 11.47 1.56
CA ARG A 104 -6.94 11.39 1.37
C ARG A 104 -7.35 10.25 0.44
N ARG A 105 -6.56 9.98 -0.60
CA ARG A 105 -6.83 8.87 -1.51
C ARG A 105 -6.65 7.53 -0.80
N VAL A 106 -5.52 7.34 -0.12
CA VAL A 106 -5.24 6.13 0.68
C VAL A 106 -6.37 5.87 1.67
N LEU A 107 -6.82 6.89 2.42
CA LEU A 107 -7.92 6.77 3.37
C LEU A 107 -9.26 6.32 2.76
N LYS A 108 -9.49 6.60 1.48
CA LYS A 108 -10.74 6.27 0.77
C LYS A 108 -10.67 4.94 0.03
N GLU A 109 -9.54 4.65 -0.59
CA GLU A 109 -9.36 3.53 -1.52
C GLU A 109 -8.63 2.33 -0.90
N ALA A 110 -7.92 2.53 0.21
CA ALA A 110 -7.24 1.48 0.98
C ALA A 110 -7.60 1.60 2.47
N ARG A 111 -8.89 1.42 2.81
CA ARG A 111 -9.32 1.46 4.21
C ARG A 111 -8.53 0.43 5.04
N GLY A 112 -8.17 0.81 6.26
CA GLY A 112 -7.30 0.02 7.15
C GLY A 112 -5.81 0.25 6.92
N LEU A 113 -5.37 0.62 5.71
CA LEU A 113 -3.98 0.95 5.44
C LEU A 113 -3.62 2.31 6.04
N GLN A 114 -2.51 2.35 6.77
CA GLN A 114 -2.04 3.56 7.42
C GLN A 114 -0.76 4.03 6.75
N ILE A 115 -0.76 5.29 6.33
CA ILE A 115 0.43 5.98 5.84
C ILE A 115 0.75 7.14 6.77
N LEU A 116 1.97 7.13 7.29
CA LEU A 116 2.57 8.25 7.99
C LEU A 116 3.37 9.08 7.00
N ALA A 117 3.27 10.40 7.17
CA ALA A 117 4.06 11.36 6.41
C ALA A 117 4.79 12.28 7.37
N ALA A 118 6.03 12.62 7.03
CA ALA A 118 6.79 13.68 7.68
C ALA A 118 7.51 14.50 6.61
N SER A 119 7.49 15.82 6.77
CA SER A 119 8.17 16.76 5.88
C SER A 119 9.05 17.69 6.69
N GLN A 120 10.23 18.01 6.16
CA GLN A 120 11.20 18.90 6.79
C GLN A 120 11.79 19.79 5.69
N PRO A 121 11.70 21.13 5.82
CA PRO A 121 12.47 22.04 4.99
C PRO A 121 13.97 21.79 5.19
N PHE A 122 14.73 21.82 4.10
CA PHE A 122 16.19 21.74 4.12
C PHE A 122 16.78 22.74 3.12
N GLU A 123 17.93 23.31 3.46
CA GLU A 123 18.63 24.28 2.61
C GLU A 123 19.80 23.62 1.89
N TRP A 124 19.89 23.83 0.58
CA TRP A 124 21.00 23.33 -0.23
C TRP A 124 21.48 24.38 -1.23
N ASP A 125 22.79 24.54 -1.32
CA ASP A 125 23.43 25.34 -2.35
C ASP A 125 24.02 24.43 -3.42
N GLU A 126 23.36 24.43 -4.59
CA GLU A 126 23.76 23.61 -5.73
C GLU A 126 25.14 24.01 -6.28
N ALA A 127 25.49 25.30 -6.24
CA ALA A 127 26.73 25.80 -6.82
C ALA A 127 27.95 25.44 -5.97
N THR A 128 27.81 25.45 -4.65
CA THR A 128 28.91 25.13 -3.73
C THR A 128 28.85 23.69 -3.19
N GLN A 129 27.76 22.96 -3.46
CA GLN A 129 27.47 21.64 -2.87
C GLN A 129 27.56 21.66 -1.33
N THR A 130 27.13 22.77 -0.74
CA THR A 130 27.13 22.98 0.71
C THR A 130 25.72 23.27 1.19
N GLY A 131 25.41 22.83 2.41
CA GLY A 131 24.11 23.06 3.02
C GLY A 131 23.79 21.96 4.02
N ASP A 132 22.51 21.73 4.24
CA ASP A 132 22.04 20.65 5.07
C ASP A 132 22.34 19.28 4.44
N SER A 133 22.70 18.33 5.29
CA SER A 133 22.90 16.94 4.89
C SER A 133 21.54 16.27 4.66
N ILE A 134 21.32 15.76 3.45
CA ILE A 134 20.11 15.00 3.12
C ILE A 134 20.00 13.72 3.96
N VAL A 135 21.13 13.12 4.31
CA VAL A 135 21.20 11.91 5.15
C VAL A 135 20.74 12.22 6.56
N ASP A 136 21.27 13.30 7.16
CA ASP A 136 20.89 13.70 8.52
C ASP A 136 19.42 14.15 8.58
N THR A 137 18.94 14.84 7.54
CA THR A 137 17.53 15.24 7.41
C THR A 137 16.63 14.00 7.30
N LEU A 138 17.01 13.01 6.48
CA LEU A 138 16.26 11.76 6.36
C LEU A 138 16.23 10.98 7.68
N ASP A 139 17.35 10.91 8.40
CA ASP A 139 17.42 10.27 9.71
C ASP A 139 16.58 11.01 10.76
N PHE A 140 16.54 12.33 10.71
CA PHE A 140 15.63 13.14 11.52
C PHE A 140 14.16 12.80 11.22
N LEU A 141 13.77 12.75 9.94
CA LEU A 141 12.42 12.36 9.52
C LEU A 141 12.06 10.95 9.97
N ARG A 142 12.97 9.97 9.82
CA ARG A 142 12.78 8.59 10.29
C ARG A 142 12.56 8.52 11.79
N LYS A 143 13.36 9.22 12.59
CA LYS A 143 13.17 9.32 14.05
C LYS A 143 11.83 9.97 14.39
N GLY A 144 11.42 10.99 13.63
CA GLY A 144 10.12 11.65 13.76
C GLY A 144 8.94 10.70 13.49
N ILE A 145 9.00 9.94 12.39
CA ILE A 145 8.00 8.92 12.07
C ILE A 145 7.97 7.82 13.15
N PHE A 146 9.13 7.31 13.58
CA PHE A 146 9.20 6.30 14.63
C PHE A 146 8.54 6.76 15.94
N LYS A 147 8.78 8.01 16.37
CA LYS A 147 8.08 8.61 17.52
C LYS A 147 6.57 8.70 17.29
N ARG A 148 6.12 9.05 16.08
CA ARG A 148 4.68 9.07 15.73
C ARG A 148 4.05 7.68 15.70
N LYS A 149 4.81 6.63 15.31
CA LYS A 149 4.35 5.23 15.41
C LYS A 149 4.08 4.84 16.87
N MET A 150 4.97 5.21 17.78
CA MET A 150 4.84 4.90 19.23
C MET A 150 3.80 5.75 19.95
N ASN A 151 3.73 7.04 19.65
CA ASN A 151 2.83 7.99 20.34
C ASN A 151 1.51 8.18 19.60
N ARG A 152 1.08 7.18 18.84
CA ARG A 152 -0.11 7.32 18.02
C ARG A 152 -1.34 7.42 18.92
N PRO A 153 -2.18 8.46 18.76
CA PRO A 153 -3.49 8.46 19.39
C PRO A 153 -4.21 7.20 18.92
N ALA A 154 -4.70 6.39 19.86
CA ALA A 154 -5.63 5.33 19.53
C ALA A 154 -6.86 6.01 18.91
N SER A 155 -6.94 6.03 17.59
CA SER A 155 -8.20 6.26 16.92
C SER A 155 -8.99 4.99 17.19
N THR A 156 -9.89 5.05 18.16
CA THR A 156 -10.85 3.98 18.41
C THR A 156 -12.01 4.26 17.45
N PRO A 157 -12.04 3.65 16.24
CA PRO A 157 -13.19 3.80 15.39
C PRO A 157 -14.42 3.33 16.17
N LEU A 158 -15.56 4.00 15.97
CA LEU A 158 -16.81 3.55 16.56
C LEU A 158 -17.01 2.08 16.12
N PRO A 159 -17.09 1.10 17.04
CA PRO A 159 -17.16 -0.32 16.69
C PRO A 159 -18.49 -0.72 16.02
N GLY A 160 -19.38 0.24 15.79
CA GLY A 160 -20.71 0.07 15.25
C GLY A 160 -21.75 0.62 16.22
N LEU A 161 -23.00 0.66 15.75
CA LEU A 161 -24.18 0.89 16.58
C LEU A 161 -24.77 -0.47 16.98
N ALA A 162 -25.73 -0.49 17.91
CA ALA A 162 -26.38 -1.74 18.37
C ALA A 162 -27.05 -2.55 17.23
N ILE A 163 -27.31 -1.92 16.09
CA ILE A 163 -27.90 -2.52 14.89
C ILE A 163 -26.88 -2.90 13.81
N THR A 164 -25.58 -2.69 14.08
CA THR A 164 -24.50 -2.91 13.11
C THR A 164 -23.98 -4.35 13.22
N THR A 165 -24.08 -5.10 12.13
CA THR A 165 -23.42 -6.41 12.01
C THR A 165 -21.90 -6.23 11.91
N ALA A 166 -21.14 -7.05 12.63
CA ALA A 166 -19.69 -7.09 12.52
C ALA A 166 -19.23 -7.81 11.25
N CYS A 167 -18.13 -7.37 10.67
CA CYS A 167 -17.47 -8.06 9.58
C CYS A 167 -16.92 -9.40 10.04
N ALA A 168 -17.14 -10.45 9.23
CA ALA A 168 -16.67 -11.80 9.51
C ALA A 168 -15.13 -11.94 9.62
N TYR A 169 -14.37 -11.01 9.03
CA TYR A 169 -12.91 -11.11 8.96
C TYR A 169 -12.18 -10.12 9.87
N THR A 170 -12.67 -8.87 9.96
CA THR A 170 -11.97 -7.78 10.67
C THR A 170 -12.63 -7.40 12.00
N GLY A 171 -13.85 -7.88 12.26
CA GLY A 171 -14.66 -7.42 13.40
C GLY A 171 -15.16 -5.98 13.29
N LEU A 172 -14.71 -5.20 12.29
CA LEU A 172 -15.17 -3.84 12.02
C LEU A 172 -16.63 -3.82 11.54
N PRO A 173 -17.34 -2.68 11.66
CA PRO A 173 -18.67 -2.48 11.07
C PRO A 173 -18.76 -2.96 9.62
N ALA A 174 -19.70 -3.87 9.35
CA ALA A 174 -19.97 -4.30 8.00
C ALA A 174 -20.63 -3.17 7.18
N VAL A 175 -20.18 -3.00 5.95
CA VAL A 175 -20.75 -2.04 4.98
C VAL A 175 -21.69 -2.71 3.99
N GLY A 176 -21.73 -4.03 3.99
CA GLY A 176 -22.61 -4.86 3.18
C GLY A 176 -22.09 -6.28 3.10
N LEU A 177 -22.50 -7.00 2.05
CA LEU A 177 -22.17 -8.41 1.84
C LEU A 177 -21.09 -8.55 0.76
N ASN A 178 -20.26 -9.58 0.85
CA ASN A 178 -19.29 -9.91 -0.20
C ASN A 178 -19.93 -10.35 -1.53
N THR A 179 -21.23 -10.63 -1.55
CA THR A 179 -22.04 -10.91 -2.74
C THR A 179 -22.79 -9.69 -3.27
N ASP A 180 -22.62 -8.52 -2.65
CA ASP A 180 -23.27 -7.29 -3.09
C ASP A 180 -22.45 -6.60 -4.19
N PRO A 181 -22.97 -6.48 -5.44
CA PRO A 181 -22.23 -5.88 -6.55
C PRO A 181 -21.94 -4.38 -6.34
N VAL A 182 -22.68 -3.68 -5.48
CA VAL A 182 -22.39 -2.27 -5.13
C VAL A 182 -21.18 -2.19 -4.20
N ILE A 183 -20.97 -3.21 -3.37
CA ILE A 183 -19.89 -3.24 -2.38
C ILE A 183 -18.59 -3.73 -3.00
N VAL A 184 -18.60 -4.84 -3.74
CA VAL A 184 -17.36 -5.45 -4.26
C VAL A 184 -17.22 -5.38 -5.78
N GLY A 185 -18.24 -4.90 -6.50
CA GLY A 185 -18.28 -4.97 -7.97
C GLY A 185 -18.91 -6.26 -8.48
N ALA A 186 -19.54 -6.19 -9.66
CA ALA A 186 -20.38 -7.27 -10.20
C ALA A 186 -19.64 -8.60 -10.40
N GLU A 187 -18.40 -8.55 -10.90
CA GLU A 187 -17.60 -9.76 -11.15
C GLU A 187 -17.25 -10.49 -9.84
N ILE A 188 -16.77 -9.74 -8.84
CA ILE A 188 -16.40 -10.31 -7.54
C ILE A 188 -17.65 -10.82 -6.83
N ALA A 189 -18.75 -10.07 -6.85
CA ALA A 189 -20.02 -10.49 -6.26
C ALA A 189 -20.52 -11.81 -6.85
N ALA A 190 -20.52 -11.94 -8.18
CA ALA A 190 -20.92 -13.17 -8.86
C ALA A 190 -19.97 -14.35 -8.55
N ARG A 191 -18.67 -14.08 -8.38
CA ARG A 191 -17.70 -15.09 -7.96
C ARG A 191 -17.97 -15.58 -6.53
N MET A 192 -18.22 -14.66 -5.60
CA MET A 192 -18.53 -14.99 -4.19
C MET A 192 -19.82 -15.78 -4.07
N ASP A 193 -20.84 -15.45 -4.87
CA ASP A 193 -22.13 -16.13 -4.87
C ASP A 193 -21.98 -17.61 -5.29
N ARG A 194 -21.17 -17.89 -6.32
CA ARG A 194 -20.86 -19.26 -6.76
C ARG A 194 -20.11 -20.08 -5.73
N LEU A 195 -19.30 -19.44 -4.89
CA LEU A 195 -18.60 -20.10 -3.79
C LEU A 195 -19.54 -20.42 -2.62
N GLY A 196 -20.76 -19.87 -2.61
CA GLY A 196 -21.75 -20.09 -1.55
C GLY A 196 -21.43 -19.35 -0.24
N GLU A 197 -20.48 -18.41 -0.27
CA GLU A 197 -19.95 -17.75 0.93
C GLU A 197 -20.57 -16.37 1.10
N LYS A 198 -21.80 -16.28 1.60
CA LYS A 198 -22.40 -14.97 1.91
C LYS A 198 -21.95 -14.48 3.27
N GLN A 199 -21.03 -13.52 3.32
CA GLN A 199 -20.44 -12.99 4.55
C GLN A 199 -20.61 -11.47 4.65
N PRO A 200 -20.91 -10.92 5.85
CA PRO A 200 -20.85 -9.49 6.09
C PRO A 200 -19.39 -9.02 6.08
N ILE A 201 -19.10 -7.98 5.30
CA ILE A 201 -17.74 -7.46 5.11
C ILE A 201 -17.63 -5.99 5.46
N SER A 202 -16.49 -5.63 6.04
CA SER A 202 -16.14 -4.24 6.32
C SER A 202 -15.67 -3.55 5.05
N GLY A 203 -15.53 -2.23 5.15
CA GLY A 203 -14.97 -1.43 4.09
C GLY A 203 -13.56 -1.85 3.66
N GLU A 204 -12.72 -2.18 4.63
CA GLU A 204 -11.35 -2.65 4.38
C GLU A 204 -11.35 -3.95 3.55
N VAL A 205 -12.18 -4.92 3.93
CA VAL A 205 -12.28 -6.18 3.17
C VAL A 205 -12.79 -5.93 1.75
N ALA A 206 -13.78 -5.05 1.58
CA ALA A 206 -14.28 -4.69 0.26
C ALA A 206 -13.21 -4.07 -0.63
N ASP A 207 -12.36 -3.18 -0.09
CA ASP A 207 -11.27 -2.57 -0.86
C ASP A 207 -10.20 -3.60 -1.26
N LYS A 208 -9.84 -4.50 -0.33
CA LYS A 208 -8.91 -5.61 -0.62
C LYS A 208 -9.47 -6.51 -1.72
N LEU A 209 -10.74 -6.90 -1.64
CA LEU A 209 -11.38 -7.73 -2.67
C LEU A 209 -11.42 -7.02 -4.04
N ARG A 210 -11.69 -5.71 -4.08
CA ARG A 210 -11.67 -4.93 -5.33
C ARG A 210 -10.26 -4.79 -5.92
N ALA A 211 -9.22 -4.80 -5.08
CA ALA A 211 -7.85 -4.73 -5.53
C ALA A 211 -7.30 -6.09 -6.00
N GLU A 212 -7.93 -7.21 -5.66
CA GLU A 212 -7.45 -8.55 -6.00
C GLU A 212 -7.38 -8.85 -7.50
N PRO A 213 -8.38 -8.52 -8.35
CA PRO A 213 -8.29 -8.81 -9.78
C PRO A 213 -7.09 -8.12 -10.46
N PRO A 214 -6.86 -6.80 -10.31
CA PRO A 214 -5.70 -6.20 -10.94
C PRO A 214 -4.38 -6.60 -10.26
N ALA A 215 -4.39 -7.00 -8.98
CA ALA A 215 -3.23 -7.60 -8.33
C ALA A 215 -2.82 -8.92 -9.02
N LYS A 216 -3.79 -9.79 -9.33
CA LYS A 216 -3.53 -11.04 -10.06
C LYS A 216 -3.00 -10.79 -11.46
N GLU A 217 -3.49 -9.78 -12.16
CA GLU A 217 -2.94 -9.45 -13.47
C GLU A 217 -1.47 -9.02 -13.35
N ARG A 218 -1.13 -8.17 -12.37
CA ARG A 218 0.28 -7.82 -12.11
C ARG A 218 1.13 -9.03 -11.74
N LEU A 219 0.61 -9.95 -10.93
CA LEU A 219 1.32 -11.20 -10.61
C LEU A 219 1.54 -12.06 -11.86
N HIS A 220 0.60 -12.08 -12.81
CA HIS A 220 0.79 -12.74 -14.10
C HIS A 220 1.82 -12.02 -14.99
N GLU A 221 1.90 -10.69 -14.94
CA GLU A 221 2.97 -9.94 -15.63
C GLU A 221 4.36 -10.24 -15.04
N LEU A 222 4.45 -10.38 -13.71
CA LEU A 222 5.71 -10.74 -13.02
C LEU A 222 6.10 -12.21 -13.18
N MET A 223 5.10 -13.08 -13.34
CA MET A 223 5.27 -14.53 -13.45
C MET A 223 4.48 -15.09 -14.65
N PRO A 224 4.85 -14.74 -15.89
CA PRO A 224 4.11 -15.13 -17.09
C PRO A 224 3.96 -16.65 -17.22
N GLN A 225 4.96 -17.42 -16.75
CA GLN A 225 4.96 -18.88 -16.72
C GLN A 225 3.78 -19.49 -15.95
N VAL A 226 3.20 -18.77 -14.98
CA VAL A 226 2.01 -19.24 -14.24
C VAL A 226 0.82 -19.30 -15.20
N ARG A 227 0.62 -18.24 -15.98
CA ARG A 227 -0.46 -18.13 -16.97
C ARG A 227 -0.23 -19.07 -18.14
N GLU A 228 0.99 -19.17 -18.65
CA GLU A 228 1.36 -20.03 -19.78
C GLU A 228 1.08 -21.52 -19.50
N LYS A 229 1.27 -21.95 -18.24
CA LYS A 229 0.97 -23.32 -17.80
C LYS A 229 -0.48 -23.55 -17.40
N GLY A 230 -1.35 -22.55 -17.55
CA GLY A 230 -2.77 -22.64 -17.18
C GLY A 230 -3.04 -22.66 -15.68
N TYR A 231 -2.08 -22.25 -14.85
CA TYR A 231 -2.28 -22.12 -13.40
C TYR A 231 -2.92 -20.78 -13.06
N GLY A 232 -3.66 -20.77 -11.95
CA GLY A 232 -4.26 -19.57 -11.36
C GLY A 232 -3.84 -19.39 -9.90
N PHE A 233 -4.08 -18.19 -9.40
CA PHE A 233 -3.93 -17.88 -7.98
C PHE A 233 -5.24 -18.22 -7.25
N VAL A 234 -5.18 -19.10 -6.26
CA VAL A 234 -6.36 -19.53 -5.48
C VAL A 234 -6.90 -18.41 -4.59
N TYR A 235 -8.16 -18.53 -4.18
CA TYR A 235 -8.86 -17.57 -3.33
C TYR A 235 -8.72 -17.89 -1.82
N ASP A 236 -8.77 -19.18 -1.48
CA ASP A 236 -8.66 -19.73 -0.14
C ASP A 236 -7.71 -20.94 -0.18
N PHE A 237 -7.06 -21.24 0.94
CA PHE A 237 -6.31 -22.47 1.15
C PHE A 237 -7.15 -23.73 0.97
N ASP A 238 -8.46 -23.68 1.25
CA ASP A 238 -9.38 -24.81 1.03
C ASP A 238 -9.55 -25.18 -0.45
N GLN A 239 -9.01 -24.37 -1.37
CA GLN A 239 -8.93 -24.69 -2.79
C GLN A 239 -7.66 -25.48 -3.16
N PHE A 240 -6.74 -25.70 -2.20
CA PHE A 240 -5.62 -26.62 -2.38
C PHE A 240 -6.00 -28.03 -1.93
N GLY A 241 -5.62 -29.02 -2.74
CA GLY A 241 -5.86 -30.42 -2.46
C GLY A 241 -7.24 -30.92 -2.89
N ASP A 242 -7.51 -32.19 -2.61
CA ASP A 242 -8.75 -32.86 -3.00
C ASP A 242 -9.80 -32.79 -1.87
N LYS A 243 -11.03 -32.45 -2.23
CA LYS A 243 -12.13 -32.33 -1.25
C LYS A 243 -12.48 -33.70 -0.69
N GLY A 244 -12.45 -33.82 0.64
CA GLY A 244 -12.77 -35.06 1.36
C GLY A 244 -11.55 -35.93 1.68
N GLU A 245 -10.35 -35.51 1.27
CA GLU A 245 -9.09 -36.16 1.62
C GLU A 245 -8.22 -35.26 2.50
N SER A 246 -7.42 -35.86 3.39
CA SER A 246 -6.46 -35.12 4.19
C SER A 246 -5.32 -34.62 3.30
N SER A 247 -5.28 -33.31 3.06
CA SER A 247 -4.21 -32.66 2.28
C SER A 247 -3.19 -32.00 3.21
N TYR A 248 -1.90 -32.20 2.93
CA TYR A 248 -0.81 -31.55 3.66
C TYR A 248 -0.29 -30.35 2.86
N ILE A 249 -0.33 -29.17 3.47
CA ILE A 249 0.22 -27.93 2.88
C ILE A 249 1.52 -27.60 3.61
N ALA A 250 2.63 -27.49 2.87
CA ALA A 250 3.89 -26.97 3.39
C ALA A 250 4.01 -25.49 3.05
N VAL A 251 4.13 -24.64 4.07
CA VAL A 251 4.41 -23.21 3.90
C VAL A 251 5.89 -22.98 4.11
N VAL A 252 6.57 -22.50 3.06
CA VAL A 252 8.00 -22.16 3.12
C VAL A 252 8.13 -20.63 3.19
N HIS A 253 8.67 -20.12 4.29
CA HIS A 253 8.99 -18.71 4.43
C HIS A 253 10.43 -18.46 3.98
N THR A 254 10.61 -17.71 2.89
CA THR A 254 11.95 -17.31 2.41
C THR A 254 12.27 -15.91 2.89
N ASP A 255 13.07 -15.81 3.95
CA ASP A 255 13.55 -14.55 4.49
C ASP A 255 14.81 -14.07 3.76
N GLY A 256 14.63 -13.10 2.85
CA GLY A 256 15.73 -12.53 2.07
C GLY A 256 16.52 -11.42 2.79
N ASN A 257 16.03 -10.88 3.91
CA ASN A 257 16.68 -9.77 4.62
C ASN A 257 17.27 -10.17 5.98
N GLY A 258 17.15 -11.46 6.35
CA GLY A 258 17.74 -12.02 7.57
C GLY A 258 17.03 -11.60 8.86
N MET A 259 15.80 -11.11 8.77
CA MET A 259 14.97 -10.74 9.91
C MET A 259 14.67 -11.91 10.85
N GLY A 260 14.56 -13.15 10.35
CA GLY A 260 14.38 -14.36 11.15
C GLY A 260 15.48 -14.54 12.19
N LYS A 261 16.73 -14.24 11.83
CA LYS A 261 17.88 -14.31 12.75
C LYS A 261 17.80 -13.32 13.92
N ARG A 262 16.99 -12.28 13.82
CA ARG A 262 16.78 -11.31 14.91
C ARG A 262 15.76 -11.79 15.95
N PHE A 263 14.95 -12.79 15.62
CA PHE A 263 13.98 -13.40 16.52
C PHE A 263 14.54 -14.66 17.21
N ASP A 264 15.64 -15.23 16.71
CA ASP A 264 16.38 -16.35 17.32
C ASP A 264 17.39 -15.91 18.42
N ALA A 265 17.35 -14.64 18.86
CA ALA A 265 18.24 -14.07 19.87
C ALA A 265 17.53 -13.80 21.20
#